data_AF-X1MWM9-F1
#
_entry.id   AF-X1MWM9-F1
#
_cell.length_a   1.000
_cell.length_b   1.000
_cell.length_c   1.000
_cell.angle_alpha   90.00
_cell.angle_beta   90.00
_cell.angle_gamma   90.00
#
_symmetry.space_group_name_H-M   'P 1'
#
loop_
_entity.id
_entity.type
_entity.pdbx_description
1 polymer ?
#
loop_
_entity_poly.entity_id
_entity_poly.type
_entity_poly.pdbx_seq_one_letter_code
_entity_poly.pdbx_strand_id
1 'polypeptide(L)'
;MVNYVGHFLGFEVTFGRYKGAQGQIGFDGHWISPTGFHIVVEVKTTEAYAIKAATLVNYVNELISEKEIPSWDNALGLYVVGRSDPELRQLENAVVAEKRKDQLRIISGNSLLSLAELMNEYDVSHEDILAVLRPSG
;
A
#
# COMPACT_ATOMS: atom_id res chain seq x y z
N MET A 1 -12.89 2.54 -3.65
CA MET A 1 -12.48 1.67 -4.78
C MET A 1 -11.27 0.84 -4.41
N VAL A 2 -10.12 1.46 -4.11
CA VAL A 2 -8.85 0.75 -3.81
C VAL A 2 -8.99 -0.41 -2.82
N ASN A 3 -9.60 -0.20 -1.65
CA ASN A 3 -9.80 -1.26 -0.65
C ASN A 3 -10.69 -2.42 -1.11
N TYR A 4 -11.68 -2.15 -1.98
CA TYR A 4 -12.48 -3.23 -2.57
C TYR A 4 -11.64 -4.07 -3.53
N VAL A 5 -10.68 -3.47 -4.25
CA VAL A 5 -9.72 -4.23 -5.05
C VAL A 5 -8.86 -5.12 -4.15
N GLY A 6 -8.46 -4.66 -2.97
CA GLY A 6 -7.77 -5.49 -1.97
C GLY A 6 -8.56 -6.77 -1.63
N HIS A 7 -9.88 -6.67 -1.45
CA HIS A 7 -10.72 -7.86 -1.25
C HIS A 7 -10.73 -8.80 -2.46
N PHE A 8 -10.85 -8.26 -3.68
CA PHE A 8 -10.80 -9.06 -4.90
C PHE A 8 -9.46 -9.77 -5.08
N LEU A 9 -8.38 -9.14 -4.61
CA LEU A 9 -7.04 -9.72 -4.60
C LEU A 9 -6.83 -10.75 -3.48
N GLY A 10 -7.87 -11.13 -2.72
CA GLY A 10 -7.78 -12.17 -1.69
C GLY A 10 -7.25 -11.70 -0.34
N PHE A 11 -7.16 -10.39 -0.09
CA PHE A 11 -6.80 -9.86 1.22
C PHE A 11 -8.02 -9.72 2.14
N GLU A 12 -7.81 -9.96 3.43
CA GLU A 12 -8.68 -9.39 4.45
C GLU A 12 -8.38 -7.88 4.55
N VAL A 13 -9.40 -7.03 4.36
CA VAL A 13 -9.18 -5.58 4.28
C VAL A 13 -9.91 -4.87 5.41
N THR A 14 -9.14 -4.16 6.22
CA THR A 14 -9.64 -3.13 7.12
C THR A 14 -9.58 -1.78 6.41
N PHE A 15 -10.73 -1.10 6.33
CA PHE A 15 -10.79 0.23 5.77
C PHE A 15 -10.23 1.23 6.77
N GLY A 16 -9.28 2.04 6.32
CA GLY A 16 -8.84 3.23 7.04
C GLY A 16 -9.91 4.32 7.04
N ARG A 17 -9.57 5.50 7.58
CA ARG A 17 -10.57 6.55 7.79
C ARG A 17 -10.95 7.31 6.52
N TYR A 18 -12.25 7.35 6.24
CA TYR A 18 -12.87 8.47 5.51
C TYR A 18 -13.15 9.62 6.51
N LYS A 19 -12.14 10.46 6.78
CA LYS A 19 -12.15 11.68 7.66
C LYS A 19 -12.17 11.46 9.19
N GLY A 20 -11.11 11.91 9.85
CA GLY A 20 -11.22 12.96 10.90
C GLY A 20 -11.56 12.61 12.36
N ALA A 21 -11.55 11.35 12.81
CA ALA A 21 -11.61 11.13 14.25
C ALA A 21 -10.22 11.39 14.89
N GLN A 22 -10.15 11.71 16.17
CA GLN A 22 -8.88 11.98 16.86
C GLN A 22 -8.34 10.66 17.43
N GLY A 23 -7.03 10.37 17.29
CA GLY A 23 -6.39 9.21 17.93
C GLY A 23 -6.45 7.84 17.21
N GLN A 24 -6.58 7.78 15.89
CA GLN A 24 -6.26 6.55 15.12
C GLN A 24 -5.29 6.89 13.98
N ILE A 25 -4.54 5.89 13.56
CA ILE A 25 -3.54 5.96 12.49
C ILE A 25 -4.22 6.35 11.16
N GLY A 26 -3.55 7.19 10.38
CA GLY A 26 -4.14 7.92 9.24
C GLY A 26 -4.13 7.22 7.88
N PHE A 27 -3.86 5.91 7.81
CA PHE A 27 -3.83 5.18 6.54
C PHE A 27 -5.22 5.03 5.91
N ASP A 28 -5.29 4.73 4.61
CA ASP A 28 -6.55 4.52 3.86
C ASP A 28 -7.01 3.05 3.87
N GLY A 29 -6.08 2.11 3.96
CA GLY A 29 -6.40 0.68 4.09
C GLY A 29 -5.31 -0.13 4.77
N HIS A 30 -5.70 -1.20 5.45
CA HIS A 30 -4.79 -2.22 5.98
C HIS A 30 -5.24 -3.57 5.45
N TRP A 31 -4.41 -4.17 4.61
CA TRP A 31 -4.70 -5.42 3.91
C TRP A 31 -3.84 -6.53 4.49
N ILE A 32 -4.45 -7.65 4.83
CA ILE A 32 -3.79 -8.79 5.46
C ILE A 32 -3.92 -9.98 4.51
N SER A 33 -2.78 -10.49 4.05
CA SER A 33 -2.71 -11.70 3.25
C SER A 33 -3.03 -12.92 4.13
N PRO A 34 -3.66 -13.98 3.59
CA PRO A 34 -3.75 -15.27 4.28
C PRO A 34 -2.40 -15.85 4.74
N THR A 35 -1.29 -15.39 4.14
CA THR A 35 0.08 -15.76 4.54
C THR A 35 0.59 -15.01 5.79
N GLY A 36 -0.19 -14.05 6.30
CA GLY A 36 0.20 -13.18 7.41
C GLY A 36 1.00 -11.94 7.00
N PHE A 37 1.17 -11.68 5.71
CA PHE A 37 1.84 -10.47 5.22
C PHE A 37 0.88 -9.28 5.20
N HIS A 38 1.33 -8.12 5.67
CA HIS A 38 0.52 -6.91 5.80
C HIS A 38 0.89 -5.87 4.74
N ILE A 39 -0.12 -5.25 4.13
CA ILE A 39 0.05 -4.10 3.25
C ILE A 39 -0.73 -2.92 3.84
N VAL A 40 -0.02 -1.84 4.16
CA VAL A 40 -0.63 -0.59 4.59
C VAL A 40 -0.72 0.34 3.39
N VAL A 41 -1.93 0.79 3.08
CA VAL A 41 -2.27 1.48 1.84
C VAL A 41 -2.56 2.96 2.11
N GLU A 42 -1.97 3.80 1.26
CA GLU A 42 -2.26 5.23 1.20
C GLU A 42 -2.60 5.62 -0.24
N VAL A 43 -3.77 6.22 -0.45
CA VAL A 43 -4.29 6.64 -1.74
C VAL A 43 -4.07 8.14 -1.93
N LYS A 44 -3.51 8.52 -3.07
CA LYS A 44 -3.33 9.93 -3.45
C LYS A 44 -4.02 10.22 -4.78
N THR A 45 -5.01 11.11 -4.73
CA THR A 45 -5.89 11.43 -5.85
C THR A 45 -5.70 12.84 -6.42
N THR A 46 -4.99 13.77 -5.75
CA THR A 46 -4.87 15.18 -6.20
C THR A 46 -3.54 15.86 -5.84
N GLU A 47 -3.20 16.89 -6.62
CA GLU A 47 -1.97 17.70 -6.66
C GLU A 47 -1.82 18.76 -5.52
N ALA A 48 -2.54 18.65 -4.41
CA ALA A 48 -2.58 19.76 -3.43
C ALA A 48 -1.37 19.79 -2.47
N TYR A 49 -0.68 18.66 -2.26
CA TYR A 49 0.39 18.56 -1.26
C TYR A 49 1.45 17.52 -1.62
N ALA A 50 2.72 17.93 -1.49
CA ALA A 50 3.89 17.06 -1.64
C ALA A 50 3.74 15.75 -0.86
N ILE A 51 3.75 14.63 -1.59
CA ILE A 51 3.69 13.29 -1.00
C ILE A 51 5.02 12.97 -0.30
N LYS A 52 4.98 12.71 1.01
CA LYS A 52 6.16 12.35 1.81
C LYS A 52 6.17 10.86 2.12
N ALA A 53 7.21 10.15 1.65
CA ALA A 53 7.45 8.73 1.93
C ALA A 53 7.41 8.40 3.43
N ALA A 54 7.90 9.32 4.28
CA ALA A 54 7.88 9.17 5.73
C ALA A 54 6.48 8.99 6.32
N THR A 55 5.43 9.50 5.67
CA THR A 55 4.04 9.41 6.18
C THR A 55 3.60 7.95 6.31
N LEU A 56 3.73 7.19 5.23
CA LEU A 56 3.29 5.80 5.20
C LEU A 56 4.16 4.89 6.07
N VAL A 57 5.46 5.20 6.16
CA VAL A 57 6.38 4.51 7.08
C VAL A 57 5.94 4.73 8.52
N ASN A 58 5.59 5.95 8.89
CA ASN A 58 5.12 6.25 10.25
C ASN A 58 3.84 5.47 10.57
N TYR A 59 2.91 5.34 9.63
CA TYR A 59 1.72 4.51 9.84
C TYR A 59 2.06 3.04 10.10
N VAL A 60 2.98 2.46 9.32
CA VAL A 60 3.43 1.08 9.56
C VAL A 60 4.14 0.96 10.91
N ASN A 61 5.00 1.92 11.28
CA ASN A 61 5.68 1.94 12.57
C ASN A 61 4.69 2.03 13.74
N GLU A 62 3.66 2.86 13.63
CA GLU A 62 2.59 2.99 14.62
C GLU A 62 1.83 1.65 14.77
N LEU A 63 1.43 1.01 13.68
CA LEU A 63 0.80 -0.31 13.69
C LEU A 63 1.69 -1.40 14.32
N ILE A 64 3.00 -1.36 14.06
CA ILE A 64 3.97 -2.25 14.72
C ILE A 64 4.02 -1.96 16.23
N SER A 65 4.04 -0.69 16.62
CA SER A 65 4.07 -0.30 18.03
C SER A 65 2.81 -0.71 18.79
N GLU A 66 1.66 -0.71 18.12
CA GLU A 66 0.37 -1.18 18.63
C GLU A 66 0.22 -2.71 18.58
N LYS A 67 1.21 -3.42 18.01
CA LYS A 67 1.25 -4.89 17.83
C LYS A 67 0.20 -5.44 16.86
N GLU A 68 -0.33 -4.58 15.99
CA GLU A 68 -1.22 -4.96 14.88
C GLU A 68 -0.43 -5.54 13.69
N ILE A 69 0.86 -5.18 13.58
CA ILE A 69 1.81 -5.75 12.60
C ILE A 69 3.01 -6.31 13.36
N PRO A 70 3.49 -7.54 13.05
CA PRO A 70 4.62 -8.14 13.78
C PRO A 70 5.94 -7.39 13.62
N SER A 71 6.31 -7.06 12.38
CA SER A 71 7.56 -6.36 12.04
C SER A 71 7.53 -5.89 10.58
N TRP A 72 8.53 -5.09 10.19
CA TRP A 72 8.75 -4.72 8.79
C TRP A 72 9.04 -5.91 7.87
N ASP A 73 9.54 -7.04 8.39
CA ASP A 73 9.78 -8.25 7.57
C ASP A 73 8.47 -8.85 7.03
N ASN A 74 7.34 -8.50 7.66
CA ASN A 74 6.01 -8.96 7.32
C ASN A 74 5.10 -7.80 6.83
N ALA A 75 5.69 -6.67 6.43
CA ALA A 75 4.92 -5.48 6.07
C ALA A 75 5.44 -4.76 4.83
N LEU A 76 4.53 -4.11 4.12
CA LEU A 76 4.82 -3.20 3.02
C LEU A 76 3.92 -1.98 3.10
N GLY A 77 4.48 -0.78 2.91
CA GLY A 77 3.69 0.41 2.59
C GLY A 77 3.44 0.50 1.08
N LEU A 78 2.17 0.59 0.67
CA LEU A 78 1.76 0.74 -0.72
C LEU A 78 1.10 2.10 -0.96
N TYR A 79 1.77 2.95 -1.72
CA TYR A 79 1.15 4.15 -2.27
C TYR A 79 0.37 3.80 -3.52
N VAL A 80 -0.91 4.18 -3.56
CA VAL A 80 -1.77 4.05 -4.74
C VAL A 80 -2.04 5.43 -5.32
N VAL A 81 -1.52 5.69 -6.52
CA VAL A 81 -1.56 7.01 -7.15
C VAL A 81 -2.53 7.08 -8.33
N GLY A 82 -3.18 8.24 -8.50
CA GLY A 82 -3.98 8.60 -9.68
C GLY A 82 -3.13 8.91 -10.92
N ARG A 83 -3.78 9.21 -12.07
CA ARG A 83 -3.08 9.44 -13.35
C ARG A 83 -2.22 10.72 -13.33
N SER A 84 -1.00 10.58 -13.84
CA SER A 84 -0.08 11.65 -14.26
C SER A 84 0.23 12.71 -13.21
N ASP A 85 0.79 12.28 -12.08
CA ASP A 85 1.27 13.20 -11.05
C ASP A 85 2.77 13.51 -11.27
N PRO A 86 3.18 14.76 -11.55
CA PRO A 86 4.58 15.18 -11.56
C PRO A 86 5.31 14.86 -10.24
N GLU A 87 4.60 14.80 -9.12
CA GLU A 87 5.12 14.47 -7.80
C GLU A 87 5.41 12.97 -7.64
N LEU A 88 4.90 12.10 -8.52
CA LEU A 88 5.24 10.67 -8.50
C LEU A 88 6.76 10.46 -8.57
N ARG A 89 7.44 11.21 -9.44
CA ARG A 89 8.91 11.16 -9.56
C ARG A 89 9.59 11.65 -8.28
N GLN A 90 9.01 12.61 -7.58
CA GLN A 90 9.55 13.08 -6.31
C GLN A 90 9.41 12.01 -5.22
N LEU A 91 8.26 11.34 -5.17
CA LEU A 91 8.03 10.23 -4.25
C LEU A 91 8.96 9.05 -4.54
N GLU A 92 9.10 8.65 -5.81
CA GLU A 92 10.06 7.62 -6.24
C GLU A 92 11.49 7.97 -5.83
N ASN A 93 11.91 9.21 -6.11
CA ASN A 93 13.23 9.70 -5.73
C ASN A 93 13.43 9.69 -4.21
N ALA A 94 12.42 10.06 -3.43
CA ALA A 94 12.48 10.02 -1.97
C ALA A 94 12.60 8.58 -1.44
N VAL A 95 11.81 7.64 -1.97
CA VAL A 95 11.91 6.21 -1.63
C VAL A 95 13.32 5.68 -1.89
N VAL A 96 13.93 6.08 -3.02
CA VAL A 96 15.31 5.71 -3.35
C VAL A 96 16.32 6.38 -2.43
N ALA A 97 16.24 7.70 -2.26
CA ALA A 97 17.20 8.48 -1.48
C ALA A 97 17.20 8.11 0.00
N GLU A 98 16.03 7.79 0.55
CA GLU A 98 15.85 7.36 1.95
C GLU A 98 16.09 5.85 2.16
N LYS A 99 16.52 5.11 1.12
CA LYS A 99 16.77 3.66 1.17
C LYS A 99 15.56 2.83 1.65
N ARG A 100 14.36 3.22 1.24
CA ARG A 100 13.10 2.56 1.64
C ARG A 100 12.52 1.62 0.59
N LYS A 101 13.34 1.17 -0.37
CA LYS A 101 12.90 0.29 -1.45
C LYS A 101 12.36 -1.04 -0.95
N ASP A 102 12.79 -1.50 0.22
CA ASP A 102 12.30 -2.76 0.81
C ASP A 102 11.07 -2.55 1.70
N GLN A 103 10.68 -1.29 1.93
CA GLN A 103 9.57 -0.90 2.81
C GLN A 103 8.40 -0.30 2.05
N LEU A 104 8.65 0.32 0.90
CA LEU A 104 7.66 1.10 0.16
C LEU A 104 7.57 0.68 -1.30
N ARG A 105 6.34 0.64 -1.80
CA ARG A 105 6.00 0.45 -3.21
C ARG A 105 5.00 1.50 -3.65
N ILE A 106 5.04 1.83 -4.93
CA ILE A 106 4.13 2.79 -5.55
C ILE A 106 3.49 2.08 -6.74
N ILE A 107 2.16 2.14 -6.82
CA ILE A 107 1.38 1.53 -7.89
C ILE A 107 0.32 2.52 -8.36
N SER A 108 0.01 2.54 -9.66
CA SER A 108 -1.12 3.31 -10.15
C SER A 108 -2.44 2.58 -9.85
N GLY A 109 -3.53 3.33 -9.68
CA GLY A 109 -4.86 2.72 -9.53
C GLY A 109 -5.24 1.80 -10.70
N ASN A 110 -4.79 2.12 -11.93
CA ASN A 110 -5.01 1.26 -13.09
C ASN A 110 -4.20 -0.04 -13.01
N SER A 111 -2.92 0.03 -12.62
CA SER A 111 -2.06 -1.15 -12.48
C SER A 111 -2.59 -2.10 -11.41
N LEU A 112 -3.13 -1.56 -10.31
CA LEU A 112 -3.78 -2.34 -9.27
C LEU A 112 -5.05 -3.05 -9.81
N LEU A 113 -5.84 -2.38 -10.65
CA LEU A 113 -6.99 -3.01 -11.31
C LEU A 113 -6.54 -4.13 -12.26
N SER A 114 -5.49 -3.91 -13.04
CA SER A 114 -4.93 -4.95 -13.92
C SER A 114 -4.45 -6.19 -13.15
N LEU A 115 -3.91 -6.03 -11.93
CA LEU A 115 -3.59 -7.18 -11.08
C LEU A 115 -4.84 -7.98 -10.70
N ALA A 116 -5.96 -7.30 -10.42
CA ALA A 116 -7.23 -7.97 -10.11
C ALA A 116 -7.84 -8.66 -11.34
N GLU A 117 -7.74 -8.03 -12.51
CA GLU A 117 -8.13 -8.66 -13.79
C GLU A 117 -7.30 -9.93 -14.05
N LEU A 118 -5.97 -9.88 -13.82
CA LEU A 118 -5.09 -11.04 -13.95
C LEU A 118 -5.50 -12.19 -13.03
N MET A 119 -5.77 -11.92 -11.76
CA MET A 119 -6.24 -12.92 -10.80
C MET A 119 -7.60 -13.52 -11.19
N ASN A 120 -8.50 -12.70 -11.72
CA ASN A 120 -9.85 -13.14 -12.09
C ASN A 120 -9.91 -13.89 -13.43
N GLU A 121 -9.08 -13.52 -14.41
CA GLU A 121 -9.19 -14.03 -15.79
C GLU A 121 -8.06 -15.00 -16.20
N TYR A 122 -6.92 -14.98 -15.53
CA TYR A 122 -5.68 -15.65 -16.00
C TYR A 122 -5.10 -16.67 -15.02
N ASP A 123 -5.91 -17.22 -14.09
CA ASP A 123 -5.51 -18.23 -13.09
C ASP A 123 -4.27 -17.83 -12.26
N VAL A 124 -4.11 -16.52 -12.04
CA VAL A 124 -3.04 -15.96 -11.21
C VAL A 124 -3.46 -16.07 -9.75
N SER A 125 -2.63 -16.66 -8.90
CA SER A 125 -2.95 -16.86 -7.49
C SER A 125 -2.75 -15.57 -6.66
N HIS A 126 -3.33 -15.52 -5.46
CA HIS A 126 -3.08 -14.45 -4.50
C HIS A 126 -1.58 -14.32 -4.19
N GLU A 127 -0.88 -15.45 -4.06
CA GLU A 127 0.55 -15.53 -3.77
C GLU A 127 1.39 -14.93 -4.90
N ASP A 128 0.99 -15.13 -6.16
CA ASP A 128 1.64 -14.50 -7.32
C ASP A 128 1.45 -12.98 -7.30
N ILE A 129 0.25 -12.50 -7.01
CA ILE A 129 -0.03 -11.06 -6.83
C ILE A 129 0.84 -10.49 -5.70
N LEU A 130 0.89 -11.19 -4.56
CA LEU A 130 1.69 -10.77 -3.42
C LEU A 130 3.18 -10.74 -3.78
N ALA A 131 3.69 -11.71 -4.55
CA ALA A 131 5.07 -11.72 -5.02
C ALA A 131 5.39 -10.53 -5.94
N VAL A 132 4.45 -10.11 -6.79
CA VAL A 132 4.60 -8.91 -7.65
C VAL A 132 4.62 -7.63 -6.82
N LEU A 133 3.79 -7.55 -5.77
CA LEU A 133 3.74 -6.38 -4.89
C LEU A 133 4.93 -6.30 -3.95
N ARG A 134 5.46 -7.43 -3.48
CA ARG A 134 6.58 -7.47 -2.55
C ARG A 134 7.85 -6.91 -3.20
N PRO A 135 8.72 -6.25 -2.41
CA PRO A 135 10.01 -5.87 -2.92
C PRO A 135 10.83 -7.07 -3.34
N SER A 136 11.37 -7.03 -4.56
CA SER A 136 12.38 -7.98 -5.00
C SER A 136 13.61 -7.78 -4.12
N GLY A 137 13.89 -8.77 -3.27
CA GLY A 137 15.17 -8.91 -2.59
C GLY A 137 16.28 -9.29 -3.57
#